data_AF-A0A968T4P3-F1
#
_entry.id   AF-A0A968T4P3-F1
#
_cell.length_a   1.000
_cell.length_b   1.000
_cell.length_c   1.000
_cell.angle_alpha   90.00
_cell.angle_beta   90.00
_cell.angle_gamma   90.00
#
_symmetry.space_group_name_H-M   'P 1'
#
loop_
_entity.id
_entity.type
_entity.pdbx_description
1 polymer ?
#
loop_
_entity_poly.entity_id
_entity_poly.type
_entity_poly.pdbx_seq_one_letter_code
_entity_poly.pdbx_strand_id
1 'polypeptide(L)'
;MKIKKITWLVSVLIEKTEMKLYQHCEKRDLIHVHFFYPLSDMDIYRNFSFKKSGNKNSKLISYKGINLPTNFNVNEESCNKNFRNNKKICLKEKE
;
A
#
# COMPACT_ATOMS: atom_id res chain seq x y z
N MET A 1 19.82 -24.42 -15.09
CA MET A 1 18.65 -24.12 -14.23
C MET A 1 18.35 -22.63 -14.33
N LYS A 2 17.18 -22.20 -14.84
CA LYS A 2 16.85 -20.76 -14.93
C LYS A 2 16.39 -20.26 -13.56
N ILE A 3 16.97 -19.15 -13.10
CA ILE A 3 16.51 -18.46 -11.88
C ILE A 3 15.08 -17.97 -12.14
N LYS A 4 14.10 -18.49 -11.39
CA LYS A 4 12.75 -17.92 -11.39
C LYS A 4 12.78 -16.59 -10.65
N LYS A 5 12.36 -15.52 -11.32
CA LYS A 5 12.13 -14.22 -10.67
C LYS A 5 10.91 -14.36 -9.76
N ILE A 6 11.04 -13.91 -8.51
CA ILE A 6 9.97 -13.92 -7.53
C ILE A 6 9.56 -12.47 -7.28
N THR A 7 8.27 -12.18 -7.44
CA THR A 7 7.70 -10.89 -7.03
C THR A 7 7.40 -10.99 -5.54
N TRP A 8 8.10 -10.21 -4.73
CA TRP A 8 7.93 -10.22 -3.28
C TRP A 8 6.75 -9.34 -2.84
N LEU A 9 6.57 -8.20 -3.51
CA LEU A 9 5.60 -7.18 -3.13
C LEU A 9 5.05 -6.46 -4.37
N VAL A 10 3.76 -6.16 -4.34
CA VAL A 10 3.10 -5.28 -5.30
C VAL A 10 2.51 -4.13 -4.51
N SER A 11 2.91 -2.91 -4.88
CA SER A 11 2.48 -1.71 -4.18
C SER A 11 1.98 -0.66 -5.16
N VAL A 12 1.04 0.15 -4.72
CA VAL A 12 0.44 1.23 -5.51
C VAL A 12 0.40 2.51 -4.72
N LEU A 13 0.52 3.64 -5.41
CA LEU A 13 0.29 4.97 -4.85
C LEU A 13 -1.12 5.44 -5.21
N ILE A 14 -1.77 6.10 -4.26
CA ILE A 14 -3.17 6.51 -4.37
C ILE A 14 -3.22 8.03 -4.18
N GLU A 15 -3.95 8.71 -5.05
CA GLU A 15 -4.00 10.17 -5.04
C GLU A 15 -4.81 10.74 -3.86
N LYS A 16 -5.85 10.01 -3.42
CA LYS A 16 -6.75 10.42 -2.34
C LYS A 16 -6.40 9.77 -1.00
N THR A 17 -6.76 10.46 0.07
CA THR A 17 -6.32 10.21 1.44
C THR A 17 -6.63 8.79 1.94
N GLU A 18 -5.59 8.14 2.45
CA GLU A 18 -5.52 6.74 2.92
C GLU A 18 -6.63 6.32 3.88
N MET A 19 -7.04 7.22 4.78
CA MET A 19 -7.92 6.87 5.90
C MET A 19 -9.28 6.31 5.45
N LYS A 20 -9.85 6.88 4.39
CA LYS A 20 -11.15 6.41 3.86
C LYS A 20 -11.01 5.08 3.13
N LEU A 21 -9.86 4.83 2.53
CA LEU A 21 -9.60 3.62 1.77
C LEU A 21 -9.33 2.43 2.69
N TYR A 22 -8.52 2.61 3.73
CA TYR A 22 -8.29 1.56 4.74
C TYR A 22 -9.58 1.15 5.42
N GLN A 23 -10.39 2.11 5.90
CA GLN A 23 -11.71 1.84 6.45
C GLN A 23 -12.65 1.15 5.45
N HIS A 24 -12.54 1.47 4.15
CA HIS A 24 -13.33 0.81 3.11
C HIS A 24 -12.86 -0.62 2.83
N CYS A 25 -11.55 -0.84 2.85
CA CYS A 25 -10.97 -2.15 2.60
C CYS A 25 -11.23 -3.09 3.77
N GLU A 26 -11.15 -2.61 5.03
CA GLU A 26 -11.57 -3.35 6.23
C GLU A 26 -13.05 -3.75 6.15
N LYS A 27 -13.95 -2.81 5.81
CA LYS A 27 -15.39 -3.09 5.65
C LYS A 27 -15.74 -4.11 4.56
N ARG A 28 -14.79 -4.42 3.66
CA ARG A 28 -15.00 -5.30 2.50
C ARG A 28 -14.14 -6.57 2.55
N ASP A 29 -13.53 -6.86 3.70
CA ASP A 29 -12.59 -7.97 3.89
C ASP A 29 -11.49 -8.03 2.82
N LEU A 30 -11.11 -6.87 2.28
CA LEU A 30 -9.98 -6.81 1.35
C LEU A 30 -8.73 -6.97 2.20
N ILE A 31 -7.95 -8.02 1.94
CA ILE A 31 -6.62 -8.17 2.55
C ILE A 31 -5.75 -7.08 1.94
N HIS A 32 -5.36 -6.11 2.74
CA HIS A 32 -4.45 -5.05 2.35
C HIS A 32 -3.51 -4.82 3.52
N VAL A 33 -2.26 -4.50 3.20
CA VAL A 33 -1.25 -4.20 4.21
C VAL A 33 -0.91 -2.72 4.08
N HIS A 34 -0.88 -2.01 5.21
CA HIS A 34 -0.37 -0.64 5.25
C HIS A 34 0.99 -0.56 4.56
N PHE A 35 1.26 0.56 3.89
CA PHE A 35 2.60 0.82 3.40
C PHE A 35 3.58 1.01 4.56
N PHE A 36 4.87 0.87 4.28
CA PHE A 36 5.90 0.92 5.30
C PHE A 36 5.99 2.30 5.94
N TYR A 37 5.99 2.33 7.28
CA TYR A 37 6.27 3.54 8.03
C TYR A 37 7.69 4.04 7.77
N PRO A 38 7.89 5.37 7.60
CA PRO A 38 9.22 5.92 7.46
C PRO A 38 10.03 5.66 8.73
N LEU A 39 11.29 5.24 8.57
CA LEU A 39 12.18 4.98 9.72
C LEU A 39 12.31 6.22 10.63
N SER A 40 12.22 7.44 10.09
CA SER A 40 12.27 8.65 10.91
C SER A 40 11.09 8.84 11.86
N ASP A 41 9.97 8.19 11.59
CA ASP A 41 8.77 8.29 12.42
C ASP A 41 8.72 7.17 13.48
N MET A 42 9.52 6.12 13.31
CA MET A 42 9.69 5.05 14.29
C MET A 42 10.58 5.49 15.46
N ASP A 43 10.10 5.31 16.69
CA ASP A 43 10.78 5.81 17.90
C ASP A 43 12.23 5.31 18.02
N ILE A 44 12.48 4.03 17.74
CA ILE A 44 13.81 3.40 17.83
C ILE A 44 14.81 3.93 16.80
N TYR A 45 14.33 4.50 15.69
CA TYR A 45 15.15 5.00 14.59
C TYR A 45 15.19 6.53 14.51
N ARG A 46 14.36 7.23 15.29
CA ARG A 46 14.19 8.68 15.26
C ARG A 46 15.52 9.44 15.41
N ASN A 47 16.41 8.95 16.27
CA ASN A 47 17.71 9.57 16.54
C ASN A 47 18.72 9.42 15.40
N PHE A 48 18.52 8.46 14.50
CA PHE A 48 19.38 8.20 13.34
C PHE A 48 18.85 8.86 12.07
N SER A 49 17.69 9.53 12.14
CA SER A 49 17.09 10.17 10.98
C SER A 49 17.78 11.48 10.62
N PHE A 50 17.99 11.72 9.32
CA PHE A 50 18.48 13.00 8.80
C PHE A 50 17.42 14.09 8.99
N LYS A 51 17.38 14.70 10.18
CA LYS A 51 16.40 15.73 10.56
C LYS A 51 16.33 16.89 9.55
N LYS A 52 17.45 17.23 8.89
CA LYS A 52 17.54 18.33 7.92
C LYS A 52 16.66 18.17 6.68
N SER A 53 16.41 16.95 6.20
CA SER A 53 15.60 16.74 4.98
C SER A 53 14.10 16.61 5.27
N GLY A 54 13.72 16.38 6.53
CA GLY A 54 12.36 16.09 6.96
C GLY A 54 11.75 14.82 6.34
N ASN A 55 12.52 14.04 5.55
CA ASN A 55 12.09 12.84 4.82
C ASN A 55 10.75 12.99 4.08
N LYS A 56 10.49 14.17 3.51
CA LYS A 56 9.19 14.55 2.93
C LYS A 56 8.66 13.51 1.93
N ASN A 57 9.51 13.01 1.04
CA ASN A 57 9.10 12.02 0.04
C ASN A 57 8.74 10.66 0.67
N SER A 58 9.52 10.18 1.65
CA SER A 58 9.23 8.91 2.33
C SER A 58 7.93 8.99 3.11
N LYS A 59 7.68 10.12 3.80
CA LYS A 59 6.41 10.37 4.48
C LYS A 59 5.24 10.44 3.50
N LEU A 60 5.42 11.14 2.38
CA LEU A 60 4.38 11.25 1.35
C LEU A 60 4.05 9.90 0.71
N ILE A 61 5.06 9.09 0.41
CA ILE A 61 4.88 7.73 -0.15
C ILE A 61 4.22 6.83 0.88
N SER A 62 4.67 6.86 2.14
CA SER A 62 4.04 6.08 3.22
C SER A 62 2.59 6.46 3.46
N TYR A 63 2.22 7.72 3.20
CA TYR A 63 0.85 8.22 3.36
C TYR A 63 -0.05 7.97 2.13
N LYS A 64 0.53 7.59 1.00
CA LYS A 64 -0.22 7.35 -0.25
C LYS A 64 -0.16 5.89 -0.70
N GLY A 65 0.72 5.10 -0.10
CA GLY A 65 1.04 3.77 -0.55
C GLY A 65 0.07 2.74 0.02
N ILE A 66 -0.21 1.69 -0.73
CA ILE A 66 -0.82 0.48 -0.20
C ILE A 66 -0.08 -0.73 -0.77
N ASN A 67 0.10 -1.75 0.06
CA ASN A 67 0.62 -3.04 -0.35
C ASN A 67 -0.55 -3.99 -0.67
N LEU A 68 -0.53 -4.53 -1.88
CA LEU A 68 -1.47 -5.55 -2.32
C LEU A 68 -0.98 -6.94 -1.88
N PRO A 69 -1.89 -7.90 -1.68
CA PRO A 69 -1.51 -9.28 -1.39
C PRO A 69 -0.62 -9.86 -2.49
N THR A 70 0.49 -10.48 -2.09
CA THR A 70 1.45 -11.16 -2.99
C THR A 70 1.72 -12.60 -2.60
N ASN A 71 0.93 -13.17 -1.67
CA ASN A 71 1.12 -14.55 -1.23
C ASN A 71 0.76 -15.57 -2.33
N PHE A 72 1.22 -16.81 -2.16
CA PHE A 72 1.03 -17.90 -3.13
C PHE A 72 -0.45 -18.28 -3.37
N ASN A 73 -1.38 -17.77 -2.57
CA ASN A 73 -2.81 -18.02 -2.72
C ASN A 73 -3.50 -16.96 -3.61
N VAL A 74 -2.75 -15.98 -4.13
CA VAL A 74 -3.27 -15.01 -5.09
C VAL A 74 -3.39 -15.67 -6.47
N ASN A 75 -4.61 -16.00 -6.86
CA ASN A 75 -4.95 -16.47 -8.20
C ASN A 75 -5.59 -15.34 -9.03
N GLU A 76 -5.75 -15.57 -10.34
CA GLU A 76 -6.30 -14.57 -11.28
C GLU A 76 -7.70 -14.10 -10.87
N GLU A 77 -8.53 -15.00 -10.34
CA GLU A 77 -9.88 -14.68 -9.84
C GLU A 77 -9.84 -13.74 -8.63
N SER A 78 -8.96 -14.02 -7.66
CA SER A 78 -8.73 -13.17 -6.49
C SER A 78 -8.16 -11.81 -6.89
N CYS A 79 -7.21 -11.78 -7.82
CA CYS A 79 -6.70 -10.56 -8.43
C CYS A 79 -7.82 -9.74 -9.08
N ASN A 80 -8.67 -10.37 -9.89
CA ASN A 80 -9.76 -9.70 -10.59
C ASN A 80 -10.85 -9.19 -9.63
N LYS A 81 -11.17 -9.94 -8.58
CA LYS A 81 -12.10 -9.51 -7.52
C LYS A 81 -11.56 -8.28 -6.79
N ASN A 82 -10.28 -8.33 -6.38
CA ASN A 82 -9.61 -7.20 -5.74
C ASN A 82 -9.53 -5.98 -6.68
N PHE A 83 -9.13 -6.17 -7.94
CA PHE A 83 -8.99 -5.09 -8.91
C PHE A 83 -10.34 -4.45 -9.28
N ARG A 84 -11.41 -5.23 -9.47
CA ARG A 84 -12.76 -4.70 -9.74
C ARG A 84 -13.32 -3.94 -8.54
N ASN A 85 -13.10 -4.46 -7.33
CA ASN A 85 -13.52 -3.79 -6.10
C ASN A 85 -12.76 -2.48 -5.89
N ASN A 86 -11.44 -2.48 -6.11
CA ASN A 86 -10.58 -1.31 -5.99
C ASN A 86 -10.82 -0.27 -7.09
N LYS A 87 -11.04 -0.69 -8.35
CA LYS A 87 -11.38 0.21 -9.46
C LYS A 87 -12.70 0.95 -9.23
N LYS A 88 -13.72 0.26 -8.68
CA LYS A 88 -14.98 0.91 -8.28
C LYS A 88 -14.78 1.90 -7.13
N ILE A 89 -13.83 1.66 -6.21
CA ILE A 89 -13.54 2.60 -5.12
C ILE A 89 -12.87 3.86 -5.66
N CYS A 90 -11.90 3.74 -6.57
CA CYS A 90 -11.23 4.91 -7.16
C CYS A 90 -12.11 5.71 -8.13
N LEU A 91 -13.13 5.09 -8.75
CA LEU A 91 -13.99 5.73 -9.76
C LEU A 91 -15.36 6.20 -9.24
N LYS A 92 -15.89 5.64 -8.13
CA LYS A 92 -17.20 6.04 -7.57
C LYS A 92 -17.20 7.40 -6.85
N GLU A 93 -16.05 8.03 -6.65
CA GLU A 93 -15.98 9.40 -6.11
C GLU A 93 -15.92 10.47 -7.23
N LYS A 94 -16.45 10.18 -8.42
CA LYS A 94 -16.63 11.14 -9.52
C LYS A 94 -18.05 11.69 -9.66
N GLU A 95 -18.96 11.32 -8.76
CA GLU A 95 -20.32 11.87 -8.65
C GLU A 95 -20.47 12.65 -7.35
#